data_AF-Q2GGI4-F1
#
_entry.id   AF-Q2GGI4-F1
#
_cell.length_a   1.000
_cell.length_b   1.000
_cell.length_c   1.000
_cell.angle_alpha   90.00
_cell.angle_beta   90.00
_cell.angle_gamma   90.00
#
_symmetry.space_group_name_H-M   'P 1'
#
loop_
_entity.id
_entity.type
_entity.pdbx_description
1 polymer ?
#
loop_
_entity_poly.entity_id
_entity_poly.type
_entity_poly.pdbx_seq_one_letter_code
_entity_poly.pdbx_strand_id
1 'polypeptide(L)' 'MNNGKEESENIIKCTLSYLNNTKSYTHAFKKNIIEAFESGLITEDQFTHMIYHVTKFIKKIEVYENIFLGIYHDYITCG' A
#
# COMPACT_ATOMS: atom_id res chain seq x y z
N MET A 1 -6.92 -23.72 -24.12
CA MET A 1 -6.61 -23.52 -22.69
C MET A 1 -5.63 -22.35 -22.62
N ASN A 2 -6.13 -21.13 -22.42
CA ASN A 2 -5.32 -19.90 -22.32
C ASN A 2 -5.85 -18.94 -21.23
N ASN A 3 -7.11 -19.08 -20.81
CA ASN A 3 -7.74 -18.17 -19.85
C ASN A 3 -7.11 -18.15 -18.46
N GLY A 4 -6.59 -19.28 -17.95
CA GLY A 4 -6.04 -19.33 -16.58
C GLY A 4 -4.71 -18.60 -16.41
N LYS A 5 -3.90 -18.50 -17.49
CA LYS A 5 -2.64 -17.75 -17.49
C LYS A 5 -2.97 -16.25 -17.46
N GLU A 6 -3.80 -15.79 -18.39
CA GLU A 6 -4.25 -14.39 -18.47
C GLU A 6 -4.95 -13.92 -17.18
N GLU A 7 -5.80 -14.76 -16.58
CA GLU A 7 -6.46 -14.47 -15.30
C GLU A 7 -5.46 -14.29 -14.15
N SER A 8 -4.46 -15.16 -14.06
CA SER A 8 -3.42 -15.07 -13.01
C SER A 8 -2.55 -13.82 -13.17
N GLU A 9 -2.16 -13.49 -14.40
CA GLU A 9 -1.41 -12.27 -14.70
C GLU A 9 -2.20 -11.01 -14.34
N ASN A 10 -3.49 -10.99 -14.66
CA ASN A 10 -4.39 -9.90 -14.31
C ASN A 10 -4.55 -9.74 -12.80
N ILE A 11 -4.63 -10.84 -12.04
CA ILE A 11 -4.66 -10.79 -10.57
C ILE A 11 -3.40 -10.09 -10.03
N ILE A 12 -2.21 -10.48 -10.51
CA ILE A 12 -0.95 -9.90 -10.05
C ILE A 12 -0.89 -8.40 -10.37
N LYS A 13 -1.19 -8.02 -11.62
CA LYS A 13 -1.18 -6.61 -12.07
C LYS A 13 -2.19 -5.75 -11.30
N CYS A 14 -3.41 -6.25 -11.12
CA CYS A 14 -4.44 -5.56 -10.36
C CYS A 14 -4.03 -5.39 -8.89
N THR A 15 -3.49 -6.43 -8.26
CA THR A 15 -3.02 -6.34 -6.87
C THR A 15 -1.90 -5.30 -6.71
N LEU A 16 -0.91 -5.29 -7.60
CA LEU A 16 0.13 -4.25 -7.60
C LEU A 16 -0.46 -2.85 -7.76
N SER A 17 -1.41 -2.66 -8.68
CA SER A 17 -2.11 -1.38 -8.83
C SER A 17 -2.86 -0.98 -7.57
N TYR A 18 -3.55 -1.91 -6.91
CA TYR A 18 -4.30 -1.64 -5.68
C TYR A 18 -3.37 -1.32 -4.51
N LEU A 19 -2.23 -1.99 -4.39
CA LEU A 19 -1.22 -1.68 -3.38
C LEU A 19 -0.64 -0.28 -3.59
N ASN A 20 -0.30 0.10 -4.82
CA ASN A 20 0.17 1.44 -5.15
C ASN A 20 -0.87 2.53 -4.82
N ASN A 21 -2.14 2.31 -5.18
CA ASN A 21 -3.23 3.23 -4.85
C ASN A 21 -3.43 3.35 -3.33
N THR A 22 -3.42 2.21 -2.62
CA THR A 22 -3.55 2.17 -1.16
C THR A 22 -2.39 2.91 -0.49
N LYS A 23 -1.15 2.73 -0.98
CA LYS A 23 0.03 3.46 -0.50
C LYS A 23 -0.15 4.97 -0.67
N SER A 24 -0.57 5.39 -1.85
CA SER A 24 -0.81 6.81 -2.17
C SER A 24 -1.87 7.43 -1.25
N TYR A 25 -3.02 6.78 -1.07
CA TYR A 25 -4.05 7.26 -0.15
C TYR A 25 -3.59 7.24 1.31
N THR A 26 -2.77 6.27 1.70
CA THR A 26 -2.22 6.21 3.06
C THR A 26 -1.23 7.36 3.32
N HIS A 27 -0.42 7.73 2.32
CA HIS A 27 0.45 8.91 2.42
C HIS A 27 -0.36 10.21 2.52
N ALA A 28 -1.42 10.36 1.72
CA ALA A 28 -2.33 11.49 1.82
C ALA A 28 -3.01 11.55 3.20
N PHE A 29 -3.47 10.42 3.71
CA PHE A 29 -4.03 10.33 5.06
C PHE A 29 -3.03 10.72 6.15
N LYS A 30 -1.77 10.25 6.05
CA LYS A 30 -0.69 10.66 6.96
C LYS A 30 -0.48 12.17 6.94
N LYS A 31 -0.50 12.79 5.76
CA LYS A 31 -0.39 14.25 5.61
C LYS A 31 -1.55 14.96 6.33
N ASN A 32 -2.78 14.51 6.14
CA ASN A 32 -3.94 15.10 6.82
C ASN A 32 -3.86 14.96 8.36
N ILE A 33 -3.29 13.87 8.88
CA ILE A 33 -3.04 13.73 10.34
C ILE A 33 -2.08 14.81 10.84
N ILE A 34 -1.01 15.08 10.08
CA ILE A 34 -0.03 16.13 10.42
C ILE A 34 -0.70 17.50 10.41
N GLU A 35 -1.41 17.83 9.33
CA GLU A 35 -2.10 19.12 9.20
C GLU A 35 -3.17 19.32 10.28
N ALA A 36 -3.89 18.26 10.68
CA ALA A 36 -4.85 18.31 11.77
C ALA A 36 -4.18 18.59 13.13
N PHE A 37 -3.01 18.02 13.38
CA PHE A 37 -2.24 18.29 14.60
C PHE A 37 -1.67 19.70 14.61
N GLU A 38 -1.07 20.15 13.51
CA GLU A 38 -0.54 21.51 13.35
C GLU A 38 -1.64 22.57 13.48
N SER A 39 -2.88 22.25 13.11
CA SER A 39 -4.05 23.11 13.26
C SER A 39 -4.72 23.03 14.64
N GLY A 40 -4.21 22.19 15.56
CA GLY A 40 -4.78 22.01 16.90
C GLY A 40 -6.12 21.27 16.94
N LEU A 41 -6.51 20.56 15.88
CA LEU A 41 -7.77 19.80 15.81
C LEU A 41 -7.71 18.48 16.58
N ILE A 42 -6.51 17.95 16.80
CA ILE A 42 -6.27 16.72 17.56
C ILE A 42 -5.18 16.93 18.62
N THR A 43 -5.24 16.16 19.69
CA THR A 43 -4.25 16.21 20.78
C THR A 43 -2.95 15.51 20.39
N GLU A 44 -1.87 15.76 21.15
CA GLU A 44 -0.58 15.08 20.96
C GLU A 44 -0.69 13.55 21.10
N ASP A 45 -1.49 13.07 22.05
CA ASP A 45 -1.74 11.63 22.23
C ASP A 45 -2.44 11.02 21.01
N GLN A 46 -3.46 11.70 20.47
CA GLN A 46 -4.15 11.29 19.26
C GLN A 46 -3.21 11.29 18.05
N PHE A 47 -2.42 12.36 17.88
CA PHE A 47 -1.43 12.46 16.82
C PHE A 47 -0.41 11.33 16.88
N THR A 48 0.19 11.11 18.05
CA THR A 48 1.21 10.07 18.28
C THR A 48 0.67 8.69 17.94
N HIS A 49 -0.54 8.38 18.42
CA HIS A 49 -1.22 7.13 18.12
C HIS A 49 -1.46 6.95 16.61
N MET A 50 -2.07 7.94 15.96
CA MET A 50 -2.41 7.88 14.53
C MET A 50 -1.16 7.82 13.65
N ILE A 51 -0.12 8.62 13.94
CA ILE A 51 1.14 8.62 13.19
C ILE A 51 1.89 7.30 13.30
N TYR A 52 1.91 6.69 14.48
CA TYR A 52 2.50 5.37 14.68
C TYR A 52 1.82 4.34 13.78
N HIS A 53 0.49 4.29 13.79
CA HIS A 53 -0.27 3.30 13.04
C HIS A 53 -0.20 3.52 11.53
N VAL A 54 -0.34 4.75 11.04
CA VAL A 54 -0.27 5.02 9.58
C VAL A 54 1.14 4.74 9.05
N THR A 55 2.20 5.08 9.79
CA THR A 55 3.58 4.78 9.39
C THR A 55 3.85 3.28 9.37
N LYS A 56 3.32 2.53 10.34
CA LYS A 56 3.42 1.07 10.36
C LYS A 56 2.63 0.44 9.20
N PHE A 57 1.49 1.01 8.82
CA PHE A 57 0.69 0.52 7.71
C PHE A 57 1.37 0.73 6.36
N ILE A 58 2.01 1.89 6.11
CA ILE A 58 2.82 2.14 4.91
C ILE A 58 3.88 1.05 4.72
N LYS A 59 4.64 0.73 5.79
CA LYS A 59 5.66 -0.33 5.75
C LYS A 59 5.08 -1.70 5.40
N LYS A 60 3.86 -2.02 5.85
CA LYS A 60 3.19 -3.28 5.49
C LYS A 60 2.82 -3.31 4.01
N ILE A 61 2.32 -2.20 3.46
CA ILE A 61 2.02 -2.08 2.03
C ILE A 61 3.28 -2.34 1.20
N GLU A 62 4.43 -1.77 1.60
CA GLU A 62 5.72 -1.97 0.93
C GLU A 62 6.18 -3.44 0.95
N VAL A 63 5.98 -4.14 2.08
CA VAL A 63 6.28 -5.58 2.16
C VAL A 63 5.41 -6.36 1.16
N TYR A 64 4.12 -6.06 1.07
CA TYR A 64 3.21 -6.73 0.14
C TYR A 64 3.52 -6.39 -1.32
N GLU A 65 3.87 -5.13 -1.61
CA GLU A 65 4.30 -4.68 -2.93
C GLU A 65 5.54 -5.45 -3.39
N ASN A 66 6.55 -5.58 -2.53
CA ASN A 66 7.76 -6.36 -2.84
C ASN A 66 7.47 -7.85 -3.09
N ILE A 67 6.56 -8.46 -2.30
CA ILE A 67 6.15 -9.86 -2.51
C ILE A 67 5.49 -10.01 -3.89
N PHE A 68 4.53 -9.14 -4.24
CA PHE A 68 3.83 -9.22 -5.52
C PHE A 68 4.73 -8.87 -6.71
N LEU A 69 5.72 -7.98 -6.54
CA LEU A 69 6.73 -7.72 -7.56
C LEU A 69 7.62 -8.96 -7.80
N GLY A 70 7.99 -9.68 -6.75
CA GLY A 70 8.68 -10.97 -6.87
C GLY A 70 7.86 -11.99 -7.64
N ILE A 71 6.59 -12.18 -7.26
CA ILE A 71 5.66 -13.07 -7.97
C ILE A 71 5.54 -12.67 -9.45
N TYR A 72 5.39 -11.38 -9.75
CA TYR A 72 5.30 -10.88 -11.12
C TYR A 72 6.55 -11.18 -11.94
N HIS A 73 7.73 -10.98 -11.36
CA HIS A 73 9.00 -11.25 -12.01
C HIS A 73 9.17 -12.73 -12.33
N ASP A 74 8.89 -13.61 -11.36
CA ASP A 74 8.94 -15.05 -11.54
C ASP A 74 7.92 -15.52 -12.59
N TYR A 75 6.74 -14.91 -12.60
CA TYR A 75 5.68 -15.21 -13.56
C TYR A 75 6.05 -14.85 -15.00
N ILE A 76 6.74 -13.73 -15.22
CA ILE A 76 7.19 -13.31 -16.55
C ILE A 76 8.43 -14.10 -17.01
N THR A 77 9.34 -14.44 -16.10
CA THR A 77 10.61 -15.10 -16.45
C THR A 77 10.49 -16.61 -16.59
N CYS A 78 9.59 -17.27 -15.85
CA CYS A 78 9.36 -18.71 -15.92
C CYS A 78 8.09 -19.11 -16.70
N GLY A 79 7.29 -18.14 -17.15
CA GLY A 79 6.00 -18.35 -17.80
C GLY A 79 6.04 -18.53 -19.30
#